data_AF-A0A2V5QCK7-F1
#
_entry.id   AF-A0A2V5QCK7-F1
#
_cell.length_a   1.000
_cell.length_b   1.000
_cell.length_c   1.000
_cell.angle_alpha   90.00
_cell.angle_beta   90.00
_cell.angle_gamma   90.00
#
_symmetry.space_group_name_H-M   'P 1'
#
loop_
_entity.id
_entity.type
_entity.pdbx_description
1 polymer ?
#
loop_
_entity_poly.entity_id
_entity_poly.type
_entity_poly.pdbx_seq_one_letter_code
_entity_poly.pdbx_strand_id
1 'polypeptide(L)' 'MMPGTDGGEIAAQIQGDPELHRTPIIFLTALVTKAEAKTGLRIQGHPFLAKPINIPELIKGIEENLPTHATF' A
#
# COMPACT_ATOMS: atom_id res chain seq x y z
N MET A 1 -12.35 1.38 7.77
CA MET A 1 -13.02 2.22 6.75
C MET A 1 -12.82 3.67 7.12
N MET A 2 -12.42 4.52 6.19
CA MET A 2 -12.37 5.98 6.39
C MET A 2 -13.77 6.56 6.16
N PRO A 3 -14.22 7.55 6.96
CA PRO A 3 -15.50 8.20 6.70
C PRO A 3 -15.43 9.02 5.41
N GLY A 4 -16.39 8.82 4.52
CA GLY A 4 -16.54 9.59 3.27
C GLY A 4 -15.95 8.94 2.01
N THR A 5 -14.83 8.21 2.10
CA THR A 5 -14.17 7.61 0.92
C THR A 5 -13.46 6.31 1.30
N ASP A 6 -13.51 5.31 0.41
CA ASP A 6 -12.74 4.07 0.56
C ASP A 6 -11.31 4.22 0.02
N GLY A 7 -10.36 3.52 0.64
CA GLY A 7 -8.95 3.58 0.22
C GLY A 7 -8.73 3.14 -1.23
N GLY A 8 -9.56 2.24 -1.75
CA GLY A 8 -9.51 1.80 -3.14
C GLY A 8 -9.84 2.89 -4.14
N GLU A 9 -10.86 3.70 -3.84
CA GLU A 9 -11.26 4.82 -4.70
C GLU A 9 -10.18 5.90 -4.76
N ILE A 10 -9.53 6.18 -3.62
CA ILE A 10 -8.38 7.10 -3.57
C ILE A 10 -7.22 6.54 -4.39
N ALA A 11 -6.93 5.24 -4.30
CA ALA A 11 -5.87 4.63 -5.09
C ALA A 11 -6.13 4.74 -6.60
N ALA A 12 -7.37 4.53 -7.04
CA ALA A 12 -7.76 4.71 -8.43
C ALA A 12 -7.62 6.17 -8.89
N GLN A 13 -7.97 7.16 -8.05
CA GLN A 13 -7.77 8.57 -8.35
C GLN A 13 -6.28 8.92 -8.50
N ILE A 14 -5.43 8.43 -7.59
CA ILE A 14 -3.97 8.63 -7.66
C ILE A 14 -3.39 8.02 -8.94
N GLN A 15 -3.85 6.83 -9.35
CA GLN A 15 -3.41 6.19 -10.59
C GLN A 15 -3.88 6.92 -11.86
N GLY A 16 -5.05 7.55 -11.82
CA GLY A 16 -5.59 8.34 -12.92
C GLY A 16 -4.96 9.73 -13.05
N ASP A 17 -4.26 10.20 -12.03
CA ASP A 17 -3.64 11.52 -11.99
C ASP A 17 -2.26 11.52 -12.68
N PRO A 18 -2.02 12.35 -13.71
CA PRO A 18 -0.78 12.35 -14.49
C PRO A 18 0.47 12.79 -13.70
N GLU A 19 0.31 13.49 -12.57
CA GLU A 19 1.41 13.88 -11.70
C GLU A 19 1.69 12.80 -10.64
N LEU A 20 0.64 12.12 -10.16
CA LEU A 20 0.75 11.16 -9.06
C LEU A 20 0.80 9.70 -9.47
N HIS A 21 0.52 9.34 -10.73
CA HIS A 21 0.38 7.94 -11.17
C HIS A 21 1.64 7.07 -10.96
N ARG A 22 2.81 7.69 -10.74
CA ARG A 22 4.08 6.99 -10.46
C ARG A 22 4.31 6.73 -8.97
N THR A 23 3.48 7.29 -8.10
CA THR A 23 3.59 7.16 -6.65
C THR A 23 3.24 5.74 -6.23
N PRO A 24 4.13 5.00 -5.55
CA PRO A 24 3.80 3.69 -5.01
C PRO A 24 2.71 3.80 -3.94
N ILE A 25 1.75 2.88 -3.97
CA ILE A 25 0.64 2.83 -3.01
C ILE A 25 0.73 1.53 -2.21
N ILE A 26 0.70 1.66 -0.88
CA ILE A 26 0.64 0.54 0.06
C ILE A 26 -0.59 0.74 0.95
N PHE A 27 -1.46 -0.25 1.01
CA PHE A 27 -2.64 -0.20 1.86
C PHE A 27 -2.29 -0.59 3.30
N LEU A 28 -2.80 0.15 4.29
CA LEU A 28 -2.67 -0.23 5.70
C LEU A 28 -4.06 -0.55 6.28
N THR A 29 -4.37 -1.83 6.44
CA THR A 29 -5.74 -2.30 6.73
C THR A 29 -5.83 -3.14 8.01
N ALA A 30 -6.97 -3.08 8.70
CA ALA A 30 -7.29 -3.96 9.83
C ALA A 30 -8.16 -5.16 9.42
N LEU A 31 -8.53 -5.26 8.14
CA LEU A 31 -9.51 -6.22 7.63
C LEU A 31 -8.91 -7.60 7.32
N VAL A 32 -7.59 -7.74 7.42
CA VAL A 32 -6.84 -8.94 7.02
C VAL A 32 -5.84 -9.30 8.11
N THR A 33 -5.61 -10.58 8.31
CA THR A 33 -4.67 -11.08 9.29
C THR A 33 -3.22 -10.93 8.81
N LYS A 34 -2.26 -10.88 9.74
CA LYS A 34 -0.82 -10.88 9.39
C LYS A 34 -0.39 -12.10 8.56
N ALA A 35 -1.10 -13.22 8.69
CA ALA A 35 -0.86 -14.43 7.90
C ALA A 35 -1.22 -14.18 6.43
N GLU A 36 -2.38 -13.60 6.16
CA GLU A 36 -2.83 -13.23 4.81
C GLU A 36 -1.97 -12.12 4.17
N ALA A 37 -1.42 -11.20 4.97
CA ALA A 37 -0.46 -10.21 4.46
C ALA A 37 0.83 -10.85 3.90
N LYS A 38 1.23 -12.02 4.42
CA LYS A 38 2.44 -12.72 3.97
C LYS A 38 2.24 -13.60 2.74
N THR A 39 0.99 -13.84 2.32
CA THR A 39 0.69 -14.74 1.18
C THR A 39 0.73 -14.02 -0.18
N GLY A 40 1.12 -12.75 -0.23
CA GLY A 40 1.17 -11.98 -1.48
C GLY A 40 -0.21 -11.57 -2.01
N LEU A 41 -1.24 -11.60 -1.15
CA LEU A 41 -2.55 -11.04 -1.47
C LEU A 41 -2.41 -9.55 -1.79
N ARG A 42 -3.27 -9.05 -2.68
CA ARG A 42 -3.26 -7.65 -3.12
C ARG A 42 -4.65 -7.06 -2.95
N ILE A 43 -4.74 -5.84 -2.43
CA ILE A 43 -5.99 -5.08 -2.37
C ILE A 43 -6.03 -4.22 -3.63
N GLN A 44 -6.97 -4.51 -4.54
CA GLN A 44 -7.10 -3.81 -5.83
C GLN A 44 -5.77 -3.75 -6.62
N GLY A 45 -4.96 -4.81 -6.56
CA GLY A 45 -3.67 -4.85 -7.25
C GLY A 45 -2.52 -4.15 -6.51
N HIS A 46 -2.75 -3.64 -5.30
CA HIS A 46 -1.73 -3.00 -4.47
C HIS A 46 -1.28 -3.87 -3.28
N PRO A 47 -0.01 -3.75 -2.88
CA PRO A 47 0.49 -4.37 -1.64
C PRO A 47 -0.26 -3.80 -0.43
N PHE A 48 -0.32 -4.59 0.64
CA PHE A 48 -0.91 -4.14 1.89
C PHE A 48 -0.15 -4.63 3.12
N LEU A 49 -0.34 -3.90 4.21
CA LEU A 49 0.18 -4.16 5.54
C LEU A 49 -1.00 -4.27 6.52
N ALA A 50 -0.93 -5.24 7.43
CA ALA A 50 -1.98 -5.50 8.41
C ALA A 50 -1.77 -4.69 9.70
N LYS A 51 -2.83 -4.05 10.21
CA LYS A 51 -2.87 -3.45 11.55
C LYS A 51 -3.16 -4.53 12.61
N PRO A 52 -2.61 -4.42 13.84
CA PRO A 52 -1.60 -3.46 14.25
C PRO A 52 -0.22 -3.81 13.67
N ILE A 53 0.50 -2.78 13.21
CA ILE A 53 1.85 -2.89 12.68
C ILE A 53 2.83 -2.14 13.60
N ASN A 54 4.04 -2.65 13.76
CA ASN A 54 5.11 -1.95 14.46
C ASN A 54 5.95 -1.11 13.47
N ILE A 55 6.69 -0.13 13.99
CA ILE A 55 7.48 0.78 13.15
C ILE A 55 8.52 0.05 12.28
N PRO A 56 9.28 -0.94 12.77
CA PRO A 56 10.21 -1.69 11.93
C PRO A 56 9.54 -2.43 10.76
N GLU A 57 8.40 -3.09 10.99
CA GLU A 57 7.63 -3.75 9.93
C GLU A 57 7.10 -2.74 8.90
N LEU A 58 6.67 -1.56 9.34
CA LEU A 58 6.19 -0.49 8.46
C LEU A 58 7.32 0.04 7.57
N ILE A 59 8.49 0.34 8.15
CA ILE A 59 9.65 0.83 7.40
C ILE A 59 10.07 -0.19 6.35
N LYS A 60 10.21 -1.46 6.75
CA LYS A 60 10.56 -2.53 5.82
C LYS A 60 9.57 -2.63 4.65
N GLY A 61 8.26 -2.57 4.94
CA GLY A 61 7.24 -2.61 3.90
C GLY A 61 7.31 -1.41 2.94
N ILE A 62 7.68 -0.23 3.44
CA ILE A 62 7.93 0.95 2.58
C ILE A 62 9.13 0.70 1.69
N GLU A 63 10.27 0.29 2.26
CA GLU A 63 11.52 0.04 1.52
C GLU A 63 11.35 -0.99 0.41
N GLU A 64 10.62 -2.09 0.66
CA GLU A 64 10.33 -3.14 -0.33
C GLU A 64 9.48 -2.67 -1.52
N ASN A 65 8.77 -1.55 -1.38
CA ASN A 65 7.85 -1.03 -2.39
C ASN A 65 8.29 0.33 -2.95
N LEU A 66 9.43 0.87 -2.52
CA LEU A 66 10.04 2.02 -3.17
C LEU A 66 10.48 1.63 -4.58
N PRO A 67 10.30 2.52 -5.58
CA PRO A 67 10.84 2.29 -6.90
C PRO A 67 12.35 2.19 -6.77
N THR A 68 12.92 1.14 -7.36
CA THR A 68 14.38 1.04 -7.50
C THR A 68 14.81 2.26 -8.27
N HIS A 69 15.41 3.24 -7.58
CA HIS A 69 16.08 4.33 -8.26
C HIS A 69 17.25 3.66 -8.98
N ALA A 70 17.11 3.48 -10.30
CA ALA A 70 18.24 3.16 -11.12
C ALA A 70 19.24 4.30 -10.90
N THR A 71 20.31 3.99 -10.17
CA THR A 71 21.45 4.88 -9.99
C THR A 71 21.90 5.33 -11.38
N PHE A 72 21.84 6.64 -11.63
CA PHE A 72 22.37 7.26 -12.85
C PHE A 72 23.88 7.06 -12.98
#